data_AF-A0A1R4FZL6-F1
#
_entry.id   AF-A0A1R4FZL6-F1
#
_cell.length_a   1.000
_cell.length_b   1.000
_cell.length_c   1.000
_cell.angle_alpha   90.00
_cell.angle_beta   90.00
_cell.angle_gamma   90.00
#
_symmetry.space_group_name_H-M   'P 1'
#
loop_
_entity.id
_entity.type
_entity.pdbx_description
1 polymer ?
#
loop_
_entity_poly.entity_id
_entity_poly.type
_entity_poly.pdbx_seq_one_letter_code
_entity_poly.pdbx_strand_id
1 'polypeptide(L)'
;MTASYPIALAELLGLTGAGDPDPADPAAVGPFVPDRADLLRAAARAEAAHRPLDFGDLAGHPATADLEATTLAAALLTTTSTLRVIVPLDVDRWEPYNAARALATLAHAGPGRLAVRLTGGDEGRRAEYASVLRALWVSFPREALVLDRAAGRYFDPTFVRHPDIDGPTWSVLGALTVPEPPGPFSVLGDEATARTVAS
;
A
#
# COMPACT_ATOMS: atom_id res chain seq x y z
N MET A 1 19.71 8.59 15.09
CA MET A 1 19.05 7.53 14.31
C MET A 1 18.98 8.01 12.88
N THR A 2 19.77 7.42 11.99
CA THR A 2 19.73 7.73 10.56
C THR A 2 18.39 7.24 10.02
N ALA A 3 17.61 8.09 9.37
CA ALA A 3 16.37 7.68 8.74
C ALA A 3 16.69 6.55 7.74
N SER A 4 16.11 5.37 7.95
CA SER A 4 16.32 4.22 7.08
C SER A 4 15.54 4.46 5.79
N TYR A 5 16.22 4.96 4.75
CA TYR A 5 15.61 5.25 3.45
C TYR A 5 15.06 3.95 2.84
N PRO A 6 13.89 3.94 2.17
CA PRO A 6 13.41 2.74 1.48
C PRO A 6 14.38 2.27 0.39
N ILE A 7 14.34 0.98 0.02
CA ILE A 7 15.05 0.44 -1.16
C ILE A 7 14.03 0.26 -2.27
N ALA A 8 14.35 0.78 -3.46
CA ALA A 8 13.55 0.54 -4.65
C ALA A 8 13.60 -0.92 -5.08
N LEU A 9 12.46 -1.52 -5.39
CA LEU A 9 12.40 -2.87 -5.95
C LEU A 9 13.14 -2.94 -7.31
N ALA A 10 13.02 -1.90 -8.14
CA ALA A 10 13.76 -1.80 -9.39
C ALA A 10 15.28 -1.90 -9.19
N GLU A 11 15.83 -1.26 -8.14
CA GLU A 11 17.26 -1.35 -7.78
C GLU A 11 17.66 -2.79 -7.48
N LEU A 12 16.88 -3.49 -6.67
CA LEU A 12 17.19 -4.87 -6.27
C LEU A 12 17.03 -5.89 -7.39
N LEU A 13 16.19 -5.57 -8.39
CA LEU A 13 16.03 -6.33 -9.61
C LEU A 13 17.12 -6.00 -10.66
N GLY A 14 18.00 -5.03 -10.40
CA GLY A 14 19.04 -4.61 -11.34
C GLY A 14 18.50 -3.82 -12.53
N LEU A 15 17.34 -3.18 -12.35
CA LEU A 15 16.68 -2.36 -13.37
C LEU A 15 17.13 -0.88 -13.34
N THR A 16 17.81 -0.47 -12.27
CA THR A 16 18.41 0.86 -12.17
C THR A 16 19.64 0.98 -13.07
N GLY A 17 19.60 1.86 -14.07
CA GLY A 17 20.72 2.12 -14.99
C GLY A 17 20.46 1.74 -16.45
N ALA A 18 19.31 1.16 -16.77
CA ALA A 18 18.69 1.48 -18.05
C ALA A 18 18.43 2.99 -18.03
N GLY A 19 19.05 3.75 -18.94
CA GLY A 19 18.69 5.16 -19.10
C GLY A 19 17.18 5.30 -19.26
N ASP A 20 16.65 6.52 -19.09
CA ASP A 20 15.31 6.83 -19.60
C ASP A 20 15.20 6.13 -20.96
N PRO A 21 14.28 5.15 -21.12
CA PRO A 21 14.21 4.38 -22.35
C PRO A 21 14.10 5.42 -23.45
N ASP A 22 14.99 5.36 -24.44
CA ASP A 22 14.92 6.28 -25.56
C ASP A 22 13.47 6.23 -26.05
N PRO A 23 12.71 7.35 -26.01
CA PRO A 23 11.33 7.33 -26.46
C PRO A 23 11.22 6.88 -27.93
N ALA A 24 12.34 6.87 -28.68
CA ALA A 24 12.46 6.31 -30.03
C ALA A 24 12.85 4.82 -30.07
N ASP A 25 13.36 4.22 -28.99
CA ASP A 25 13.73 2.80 -28.92
C ASP A 25 13.40 2.15 -27.55
N PRO A 26 12.10 1.89 -27.28
CA PRO A 26 11.66 1.21 -26.06
C PRO A 26 12.10 -0.26 -25.98
N ALA A 27 12.75 -0.82 -27.00
CA ALA A 27 13.21 -2.21 -27.04
C ALA A 27 14.68 -2.39 -26.56
N ALA A 28 15.43 -1.31 -26.35
CA ALA A 28 16.84 -1.34 -25.93
C ALA A 28 17.05 -1.98 -24.54
N VAL A 29 16.02 -1.94 -23.69
CA VAL A 29 15.95 -2.73 -22.46
C VAL A 29 15.02 -3.89 -22.76
N GLY A 30 15.57 -5.07 -23.07
CA GLY A 30 14.75 -6.25 -23.35
C GLY A 30 13.71 -6.50 -22.23
N PRO A 31 12.55 -7.11 -22.53
CA PRO A 31 11.51 -7.31 -21.53
C PRO A 31 12.04 -8.16 -20.36
N PHE A 32 12.11 -7.57 -19.18
CA PHE A 32 12.51 -8.25 -17.94
C PHE A 32 11.30 -8.39 -17.04
N VAL A 33 10.66 -9.55 -17.10
CA VAL A 33 9.59 -9.89 -16.15
C VAL A 33 10.22 -10.65 -14.99
N PRO A 34 10.29 -10.09 -13.77
CA PRO A 34 10.89 -10.79 -12.64
C PRO A 34 10.07 -12.03 -12.30
N ASP A 35 10.75 -13.13 -12.02
CA ASP A 35 10.09 -14.34 -11.54
C ASP A 35 9.94 -14.36 -10.00
N ARG A 36 9.32 -15.43 -9.48
CA ARG A 36 9.16 -15.60 -8.03
C ARG A 36 10.50 -15.56 -7.27
N ALA A 37 11.56 -16.14 -7.84
CA ALA A 37 12.87 -16.20 -7.18
C ALA A 37 13.54 -14.82 -7.17
N ASP A 38 13.37 -14.01 -8.21
CA ASP A 38 13.82 -12.61 -8.25
C ASP A 38 13.17 -11.79 -7.14
N LEU A 39 11.83 -11.88 -7.03
CA LEU A 39 11.05 -11.16 -6.03
C LEU A 39 11.43 -11.56 -4.60
N LEU A 40 11.64 -12.85 -4.34
CA LEU A 40 12.07 -13.34 -3.03
C LEU A 40 13.51 -12.94 -2.69
N ARG A 41 14.42 -12.89 -3.68
CA ARG A 41 15.78 -12.37 -3.47
C ARG A 41 15.78 -10.88 -3.14
N ALA A 42 14.98 -10.09 -3.84
CA ALA A 42 14.82 -8.66 -3.54
C ALA A 42 14.24 -8.47 -2.13
N ALA A 43 13.18 -9.19 -1.80
CA ALA A 43 12.59 -9.20 -0.46
C ALA A 43 13.61 -9.53 0.64
N ALA A 44 14.36 -10.63 0.49
CA ALA A 44 15.37 -11.04 1.46
C ALA A 44 16.48 -9.99 1.64
N ARG A 45 16.92 -9.34 0.55
CA ARG A 45 17.92 -8.26 0.60
C ARG A 45 17.40 -7.04 1.36
N ALA A 46 16.16 -6.62 1.10
CA ALA A 46 15.54 -5.50 1.80
C ALA A 46 15.33 -5.79 3.29
N GLU A 47 14.89 -7.01 3.60
CA GLU A 47 14.69 -7.49 4.97
C GLU A 47 16.00 -7.53 5.76
N ALA A 48 17.07 -8.09 5.17
CA ALA A 48 18.41 -8.11 5.78
C ALA A 48 19.01 -6.71 6.00
N ALA A 49 18.62 -5.74 5.16
CA ALA A 49 19.01 -4.34 5.32
C ALA A 49 18.13 -3.57 6.33
N HIS A 50 17.06 -4.20 6.87
CA HIS A 50 16.04 -3.55 7.69
C HIS A 50 15.41 -2.31 7.06
N ARG A 51 15.35 -2.28 5.72
CA ARG A 51 14.83 -1.17 4.92
C ARG A 51 13.49 -1.58 4.30
N PRO A 52 12.48 -0.69 4.27
CA PRO A 52 11.25 -0.97 3.53
C PRO A 52 11.54 -1.18 2.04
N LEU A 53 10.87 -2.13 1.43
CA LEU A 53 10.92 -2.37 -0.01
C LEU A 53 9.82 -1.56 -0.70
N ASP A 54 10.22 -0.74 -1.65
CA ASP A 54 9.35 0.22 -2.32
C ASP A 54 9.05 -0.20 -3.76
N PHE A 55 7.76 -0.34 -4.07
CA PHE A 55 7.32 -0.75 -5.39
C PHE A 55 7.07 0.44 -6.33
N GLY A 56 7.28 1.68 -5.88
CA GLY A 56 7.00 2.90 -6.64
C GLY A 56 7.64 2.94 -8.03
N ASP A 57 8.86 2.42 -8.15
CA ASP A 57 9.64 2.47 -9.39
C ASP A 57 9.28 1.36 -10.39
N LEU A 58 8.37 0.44 -10.01
CA LEU A 58 7.80 -0.52 -10.96
C LEU A 58 6.68 0.09 -11.79
N ALA A 59 5.96 1.08 -11.24
CA ALA A 59 4.80 1.67 -11.90
C ALA A 59 5.26 2.49 -13.11
N GLY A 60 4.97 2.01 -14.33
CA GLY A 60 5.35 2.68 -15.57
C GLY A 60 6.75 2.31 -16.10
N HIS A 61 7.46 1.35 -15.49
CA HIS A 61 8.72 0.86 -16.03
C HIS A 61 8.45 -0.12 -17.19
N PRO A 62 8.93 0.15 -18.42
CA PRO A 62 8.60 -0.67 -19.59
C PRO A 62 9.12 -2.12 -19.53
N ALA A 63 10.06 -2.40 -18.64
CA ALA A 63 10.68 -3.71 -18.51
C ALA A 63 9.81 -4.69 -17.72
N THR A 64 9.04 -4.23 -16.73
CA THR A 64 8.45 -5.10 -15.70
C THR A 64 7.04 -5.59 -15.98
N ALA A 65 6.45 -5.23 -17.12
CA ALA A 65 5.05 -5.51 -17.43
C ALA A 65 4.15 -5.25 -16.21
N ASP A 66 4.10 -3.99 -15.76
CA ASP A 66 3.31 -3.46 -14.62
C ASP A 66 2.74 -4.52 -13.67
N LEU A 67 3.60 -5.13 -12.84
CA LEU A 67 3.13 -5.99 -11.75
C LEU A 67 2.15 -5.21 -10.87
N GLU A 68 0.98 -5.78 -10.62
CA GLU A 68 -0.02 -5.14 -9.77
C GLU A 68 0.48 -5.14 -8.30
N ALA A 69 0.67 -3.94 -7.76
CA ALA A 69 1.41 -3.73 -6.53
C ALA A 69 0.72 -4.32 -5.27
N THR A 70 -0.62 -4.34 -5.21
CA THR A 70 -1.34 -4.88 -4.06
C THR A 70 -1.27 -6.41 -4.01
N THR A 71 -1.31 -7.08 -5.16
CA THR A 71 -1.13 -8.53 -5.28
C THR A 71 0.31 -8.94 -4.95
N LEU A 72 1.30 -8.17 -5.42
CA LEU A 72 2.69 -8.38 -5.03
C LEU A 72 2.89 -8.20 -3.51
N ALA A 73 2.30 -7.15 -2.93
CA ALA A 73 2.32 -6.93 -1.49
C ALA A 73 1.73 -8.13 -0.73
N ALA A 74 0.58 -8.66 -1.17
CA ALA A 74 -0.04 -9.83 -0.55
C ALA A 74 0.90 -11.05 -0.55
N ALA A 75 1.56 -11.32 -1.68
CA ALA A 75 2.51 -12.42 -1.80
C ALA A 75 3.72 -12.23 -0.87
N LEU A 76 4.29 -11.03 -0.82
CA LEU A 76 5.48 -10.76 -0.02
C LEU A 76 5.17 -10.71 1.49
N LEU A 77 4.09 -10.05 1.91
CA LEU A 77 3.71 -9.95 3.33
C LEU A 77 3.44 -11.33 3.95
N THR A 78 2.87 -12.26 3.18
CA THR A 78 2.57 -13.62 3.64
C THR A 78 3.75 -14.59 3.58
N THR A 79 4.82 -14.27 2.85
CA THR A 79 6.00 -15.13 2.68
C THR A 79 7.24 -14.65 3.43
N THR A 80 7.20 -13.44 3.98
CA THR A 80 8.28 -12.83 4.77
C THR A 80 7.78 -12.48 6.17
N SER A 81 8.68 -12.36 7.14
CA SER A 81 8.28 -12.19 8.55
C SER A 81 8.37 -10.74 9.02
N THR A 82 9.33 -9.97 8.52
CA THR A 82 9.64 -8.61 8.99
C THR A 82 9.72 -7.58 7.87
N LEU A 83 9.73 -8.01 6.61
CA LEU A 83 9.77 -7.10 5.46
C LEU A 83 8.62 -6.09 5.52
N ARG A 84 8.96 -4.81 5.46
CA ARG A 84 7.99 -3.72 5.30
C ARG A 84 7.93 -3.35 3.82
N VAL A 85 6.74 -3.06 3.32
CA VAL A 85 6.51 -2.74 1.90
C VAL A 85 5.84 -1.39 1.75
N ILE A 86 6.22 -0.65 0.70
CA ILE A 86 5.59 0.59 0.27
C ILE A 86 4.90 0.33 -1.06
N VAL A 87 3.58 0.44 -1.06
CA VAL A 87 2.74 0.20 -2.23
C VAL A 87 2.40 1.54 -2.89
N PRO A 88 2.75 1.77 -4.17
CA PRO A 88 2.27 2.92 -4.92
C PRO A 88 0.78 2.74 -5.22
N LEU A 89 0.04 3.84 -5.14
CA LEU A 89 -1.38 3.89 -5.46
C LEU A 89 -1.66 5.14 -6.29
N ASP A 90 -2.03 4.92 -7.54
CA ASP A 90 -2.40 5.99 -8.46
C ASP A 90 -3.84 6.45 -8.18
N VAL A 91 -3.99 7.70 -7.72
CA VAL A 91 -5.28 8.30 -7.36
C VAL A 91 -6.21 8.51 -8.56
N ASP A 92 -5.67 8.44 -9.78
CA ASP A 92 -6.45 8.52 -11.02
C ASP A 92 -7.00 7.16 -11.46
N ARG A 93 -6.46 6.05 -10.94
CA ARG A 93 -6.82 4.69 -11.35
C ARG A 93 -7.66 3.93 -10.33
N TRP A 94 -7.54 4.29 -9.05
CA TRP A 94 -8.19 3.56 -7.97
C TRP A 94 -9.28 4.39 -7.31
N GLU A 95 -10.50 3.87 -7.29
CA GLU A 95 -11.54 4.40 -6.42
C GLU A 95 -11.16 4.22 -4.94
N PRO A 96 -11.26 5.27 -4.10
CA PRO A 96 -10.72 5.27 -2.74
C PRO A 96 -11.35 4.20 -1.85
N TYR A 97 -12.63 3.88 -2.04
CA TYR A 97 -13.28 2.81 -1.29
C TYR A 97 -12.64 1.44 -1.58
N ASN A 98 -12.35 1.15 -2.85
CA ASN A 98 -11.72 -0.11 -3.26
C ASN A 98 -10.28 -0.19 -2.80
N ALA A 99 -9.53 0.91 -2.90
CA ALA A 99 -8.16 1.00 -2.39
C ALA A 99 -8.13 0.80 -0.86
N ALA A 100 -8.97 1.52 -0.11
CA ALA A 100 -9.04 1.40 1.34
C ALA A 100 -9.31 -0.05 1.78
N ARG A 101 -10.23 -0.74 1.09
CA ARG A 101 -10.60 -2.14 1.38
C ARG A 101 -9.45 -3.11 1.12
N ALA A 102 -8.78 -2.97 -0.02
CA ALA A 102 -7.63 -3.80 -0.38
C ALA A 102 -6.47 -3.58 0.61
N LEU A 103 -6.14 -2.32 0.90
CA LEU A 103 -5.05 -1.95 1.81
C LEU A 103 -5.32 -2.39 3.26
N ALA A 104 -6.55 -2.27 3.75
CA ALA A 104 -6.92 -2.79 5.07
C ALA A 104 -6.73 -4.32 5.14
N THR A 105 -7.10 -5.05 4.09
CA THR A 105 -6.89 -6.50 4.00
C THR A 105 -5.39 -6.85 4.02
N LEU A 106 -4.57 -6.10 3.29
CA LEU A 106 -3.11 -6.27 3.31
C LEU A 106 -2.50 -5.97 4.68
N ALA A 107 -2.99 -4.93 5.36
CA ALA A 107 -2.54 -4.59 6.71
C ALA A 107 -2.91 -5.67 7.74
N HIS A 108 -4.00 -6.43 7.54
CA HIS A 108 -4.27 -7.65 8.32
C HIS A 108 -3.23 -8.76 8.04
N ALA A 109 -2.81 -8.92 6.79
CA ALA A 109 -1.82 -9.93 6.40
C ALA A 109 -0.40 -9.60 6.89
N GLY A 110 -0.07 -8.30 7.02
CA GLY A 110 1.21 -7.80 7.53
C GLY A 110 1.03 -6.62 8.48
N PRO A 111 0.63 -6.84 9.74
CA PRO A 111 0.41 -5.76 10.70
C PRO A 111 1.68 -4.94 10.94
N GLY A 112 1.61 -3.62 10.79
CA GLY A 112 2.77 -2.72 10.94
C GLY A 112 3.75 -2.73 9.77
N ARG A 113 3.44 -3.45 8.68
CA ARG A 113 4.39 -3.71 7.58
C ARG A 113 3.99 -3.07 6.26
N LEU A 114 2.89 -2.33 6.23
CA LEU A 114 2.37 -1.68 5.04
C LEU A 114 2.44 -0.16 5.16
N ALA A 115 2.97 0.48 4.13
CA ALA A 115 2.78 1.90 3.87
C ALA A 115 2.38 2.13 2.41
N VAL A 116 1.77 3.27 2.13
CA VAL A 116 1.19 3.58 0.82
C VAL A 116 1.78 4.88 0.29
N ARG A 117 2.26 4.92 -0.95
CA ARG A 117 2.64 6.16 -1.62
C ARG A 117 1.58 6.54 -2.63
N LEU A 118 0.98 7.72 -2.47
CA LEU A 118 0.05 8.23 -3.49
C LEU A 118 0.82 8.79 -4.68
N THR A 119 0.39 8.42 -5.89
CA THR A 119 0.90 8.90 -7.17
C THR A 119 -0.26 9.38 -8.04
N GLY A 120 0.02 10.01 -9.18
CA GLY A 120 -1.01 10.63 -10.02
C GLY A 120 -1.64 11.86 -9.34
N GLY A 121 -2.58 12.49 -10.06
CA GLY A 121 -3.28 13.69 -9.59
C GLY A 121 -2.38 14.88 -9.21
N ASP A 122 -3.02 16.01 -8.92
CA ASP A 122 -2.35 17.13 -8.25
C ASP A 122 -2.25 16.91 -6.73
N GLU A 123 -1.58 17.83 -6.04
CA GLU A 123 -1.42 17.77 -4.57
C GLU A 123 -2.76 17.79 -3.83
N GLY A 124 -3.73 18.57 -4.30
CA GLY A 124 -5.04 18.69 -3.67
C GLY A 124 -5.80 17.37 -3.73
N ARG A 125 -5.79 16.71 -4.89
CA ARG A 125 -6.39 15.39 -5.08
C ARG A 125 -5.71 14.32 -4.24
N ARG A 126 -4.38 14.32 -4.15
CA ARG A 126 -3.67 13.37 -3.26
C ARG A 126 -3.99 13.61 -1.78
N ALA A 127 -4.09 14.88 -1.35
CA ALA A 127 -4.45 15.23 0.02
C ALA A 127 -5.89 14.82 0.37
N GLU A 128 -6.85 15.09 -0.52
CA GLU A 128 -8.24 14.65 -0.37
C GLU A 128 -8.32 13.12 -0.32
N TYR A 129 -7.67 12.41 -1.25
CA TYR A 129 -7.65 10.94 -1.28
C TYR A 129 -7.11 10.35 0.02
N ALA A 130 -5.99 10.89 0.53
CA ALA A 130 -5.43 10.46 1.81
C ALA A 130 -6.42 10.67 2.97
N SER A 131 -7.19 11.76 2.95
CA SER A 131 -8.25 12.00 3.92
C SER A 131 -9.35 10.95 3.85
N VAL A 132 -9.83 10.62 2.63
CA VAL A 132 -10.84 9.59 2.40
C VAL A 132 -10.37 8.23 2.90
N LEU A 133 -9.14 7.83 2.56
CA LEU A 133 -8.55 6.57 3.03
C LEU A 133 -8.53 6.48 4.56
N ARG A 134 -8.03 7.51 5.24
CA ARG A 134 -7.94 7.55 6.71
C ARG A 134 -9.31 7.46 7.35
N ALA A 135 -10.30 8.19 6.84
CA ALA A 135 -11.67 8.14 7.34
C ALA A 135 -12.29 6.74 7.18
N LEU A 136 -12.04 6.08 6.05
CA LEU A 136 -12.49 4.71 5.81
C LEU A 136 -11.82 3.70 6.74
N TRP A 137 -10.52 3.82 7.00
CA TRP A 137 -9.80 2.84 7.83
C TRP A 137 -10.24 2.85 9.31
N VAL A 138 -10.75 3.97 9.81
CA VAL A 138 -11.29 4.08 11.18
C VAL A 138 -12.81 3.92 11.26
N SER A 139 -13.47 3.65 10.12
CA SER A 139 -14.94 3.57 10.03
C SER A 139 -15.53 2.28 10.63
N PHE A 140 -14.73 1.22 10.73
CA PHE A 140 -15.11 -0.06 11.34
C PHE A 140 -14.04 -0.47 12.36
N PRO A 141 -14.10 0.07 13.60
CA PRO A 141 -13.14 -0.26 14.65
C PRO A 141 -13.13 -1.75 14.96
N ARG A 142 -11.97 -2.30 15.35
CA ARG A 142 -11.85 -3.72 15.71
C ARG A 142 -12.73 -4.09 16.90
N GLU A 143 -12.91 -3.16 17.84
CA GLU A 143 -13.74 -3.28 19.04
C GLU A 143 -15.22 -3.48 18.72
N ALA A 144 -15.65 -3.16 17.50
CA ALA A 144 -17.00 -3.44 17.04
C ALA A 144 -17.27 -4.94 16.94
N LEU A 145 -16.25 -5.80 16.76
CA LEU A 145 -16.43 -7.24 16.63
C LEU A 145 -16.73 -7.87 18.00
N VAL A 146 -17.96 -8.39 18.16
CA VAL A 146 -18.44 -9.05 19.38
C VAL A 146 -18.34 -10.57 19.27
N LEU A 147 -18.68 -11.11 18.09
CA LEU A 147 -18.61 -12.54 17.77
C LEU A 147 -19.44 -13.44 18.71
N ASP A 148 -20.57 -12.94 19.23
CA ASP A 148 -21.46 -13.69 20.12
C ASP A 148 -22.43 -14.55 19.31
N ARG A 149 -22.10 -15.84 19.20
CA ARG A 149 -22.94 -16.83 18.51
C ARG A 149 -24.24 -17.13 19.27
N ALA A 150 -24.25 -17.07 20.59
CA ALA A 150 -25.42 -17.42 21.39
C ALA A 150 -26.49 -16.32 21.29
N ALA A 151 -26.07 -15.05 21.30
CA ALA A 151 -26.96 -13.90 21.10
C ALA A 151 -27.21 -13.56 19.62
N GLY A 152 -26.53 -14.23 18.68
CA GLY A 152 -26.63 -13.93 17.24
C GLY A 152 -26.05 -12.57 16.85
N ARG A 153 -25.07 -12.06 17.59
CA ARG A 153 -24.50 -10.73 17.40
C ARG A 153 -23.06 -10.82 16.91
N TYR A 154 -22.86 -10.59 15.61
CA TYR A 154 -21.52 -10.58 15.00
C TYR A 154 -20.72 -9.34 15.40
N PHE A 155 -21.33 -8.16 15.33
CA PHE A 155 -20.70 -6.89 15.69
C PHE A 155 -21.68 -5.94 16.39
N ASP A 156 -21.16 -4.93 17.06
CA ASP A 156 -21.92 -3.82 17.63
C ASP A 156 -21.97 -2.65 16.63
N PRO A 157 -23.15 -2.35 16.04
CA PRO A 157 -23.28 -1.28 15.05
C PRO A 157 -23.03 0.11 15.63
N THR A 158 -23.09 0.28 16.95
CA THR A 158 -22.84 1.59 17.60
C THR A 158 -21.39 2.04 17.48
N PHE A 159 -20.47 1.12 17.15
CA PHE A 159 -19.06 1.44 16.91
C PHE A 159 -18.77 1.83 15.46
N VAL A 160 -19.64 1.44 14.51
CA VAL A 160 -19.43 1.71 13.09
C VAL A 160 -19.73 3.18 12.79
N ARG A 161 -18.81 3.85 12.10
CA ARG A 161 -18.90 5.27 11.76
C ARG A 161 -19.01 5.40 10.26
N HIS A 162 -20.07 6.03 9.78
CA HIS A 162 -20.20 6.39 8.38
C HIS A 162 -19.36 7.64 8.10
N PRO A 163 -18.41 7.61 7.16
CA PRO A 163 -17.59 8.78 6.85
C PRO A 163 -18.41 9.93 6.27
N ASP A 164 -19.51 9.64 5.57
CA ASP A 164 -20.42 10.60 4.93
C ASP A 164 -19.67 11.72 4.18
N ILE A 165 -18.67 11.31 3.39
CA ILE A 165 -17.79 12.22 2.65
C ILE A 165 -18.53 12.72 1.42
N ASP A 166 -18.60 14.04 1.29
CA ASP A 166 -19.05 14.75 0.08
C ASP A 166 -17.96 15.76 -0.30
N GLY A 167 -16.88 15.24 -0.88
CA GLY A 167 -15.69 15.98 -1.25
C GLY A 167 -15.74 16.51 -2.69
N PRO A 168 -14.80 17.40 -3.06
CA PRO A 168 -14.75 17.97 -4.40
C PRO A 168 -14.45 16.95 -5.51
N THR A 169 -13.73 15.87 -5.19
CA THR A 169 -13.41 14.80 -6.16
C THR A 169 -14.15 13.51 -5.84
N TRP A 170 -14.20 13.12 -4.56
CA TRP A 170 -14.79 11.83 -4.15
C TRP A 170 -15.93 12.01 -3.14
N SER A 171 -16.96 11.18 -3.30
CA SER A 171 -18.06 11.03 -2.36
C SER A 171 -18.12 9.59 -1.85
N VAL A 172 -18.23 9.41 -0.54
CA VAL A 172 -18.26 8.10 0.11
C VAL A 172 -19.23 8.12 1.29
N LEU A 173 -20.36 7.43 1.14
CA LEU A 173 -21.39 7.32 2.18
C LEU A 173 -21.08 6.20 3.20
N GLY A 174 -20.67 5.04 2.70
CA GLY A 174 -20.61 3.82 3.50
C GLY A 174 -19.34 3.70 4.33
N ALA A 175 -19.46 3.11 5.52
CA ALA A 175 -18.33 2.56 6.24
C ALA A 175 -17.62 1.47 5.42
N LEU A 176 -16.34 1.24 5.73
CA LEU A 176 -15.58 0.15 5.17
C LEU A 176 -16.15 -1.19 5.65
N THR A 177 -16.10 -2.19 4.79
CA THR A 177 -16.54 -3.56 5.11
C THR A 177 -15.48 -4.41 5.82
N VAL A 178 -14.27 -3.87 5.96
CA VAL A 178 -13.12 -4.53 6.59
C VAL A 178 -12.85 -3.83 7.92
N PRO A 179 -12.86 -4.57 9.05
CA PRO A 179 -12.50 -4.01 10.35
C PRO A 179 -11.06 -3.51 10.38
N GLU A 180 -10.77 -2.56 11.27
CA GLU A 180 -9.43 -2.03 11.48
C GLU A 180 -8.40 -3.16 11.75
N PRO A 181 -7.23 -3.14 11.09
CA PRO A 181 -6.19 -4.13 11.29
C PRO A 181 -5.51 -4.00 12.66
N PRO A 182 -4.87 -5.07 13.17
CA PRO A 182 -4.29 -5.08 14.51
C PRO A 182 -3.00 -4.24 14.65
N GLY A 183 -2.48 -3.65 13.56
CA GLY A 183 -1.25 -2.85 13.58
C GLY A 183 -1.37 -1.62 12.67
N PRO A 184 -0.47 -0.65 12.84
CA PRO A 184 -0.53 0.60 12.10
C PRO A 184 -0.20 0.36 10.61
N PHE A 185 -0.79 1.18 9.76
CA PHE A 185 -0.41 1.37 8.37
C PHE A 185 -0.75 2.81 7.98
N SER A 186 -0.01 3.37 7.02
CA SER A 186 -0.06 4.82 6.78
C SER A 186 0.11 5.18 5.31
N VAL A 187 -0.38 6.38 4.96
CA VAL A 187 -0.07 7.03 3.69
C VAL A 187 1.19 7.87 3.86
N LEU A 188 2.20 7.62 3.05
CA LEU A 188 3.45 8.38 3.02
C LEU A 188 3.20 9.81 2.49
N GLY A 189 3.77 10.81 3.17
CA GLY A 189 3.73 12.21 2.75
C GLY A 189 2.93 13.14 3.64
N ASP A 190 2.35 12.66 4.76
CA ASP A 190 1.96 13.54 5.87
C ASP A 190 3.08 13.58 6.94
N GLU A 191 3.22 14.68 7.68
CA GLU A 191 4.27 14.87 8.70
C GLU A 191 4.28 13.78 9.80
N ALA A 192 3.23 12.97 9.95
CA ALA A 192 3.16 11.87 10.92
C ALA A 192 3.87 10.59 10.42
N THR A 193 4.16 10.50 9.12
CA THR A 193 4.70 9.29 8.47
C THR A 193 6.14 8.95 8.85
N ALA A 194 6.92 9.93 9.31
CA ALA A 194 8.31 9.70 9.70
C ALA A 194 8.47 8.69 10.86
N ARG A 195 7.38 8.39 11.60
CA ARG A 195 7.41 7.42 12.72
C ARG A 195 7.05 5.99 12.33
N THR A 196 6.03 5.76 11.49
CA THR A 196 5.60 4.40 11.08
C THR A 196 6.67 3.65 10.27
N VAL A 197 7.55 4.37 9.57
CA VAL A 197 8.64 3.79 8.79
C VAL A 197 9.97 3.74 9.57
N ALA A 198 10.06 4.41 10.74
CA ALA A 198 11.31 4.51 11.52
C ALA A 198 11.30 3.79 12.88
N SER A 199 10.14 3.40 13.41
CA SER A 199 9.99 2.59 14.65
C SER A 199 9.79 1.12 14.34
#